data_AF-A0A941IL96-F1
#
_entry.id   AF-A0A941IL96-F1
#
_cell.length_a   1.000
_cell.length_b   1.000
_cell.length_c   1.000
_cell.angle_alpha   90.00
_cell.angle_beta   90.00
_cell.angle_gamma   90.00
#
_symmetry.space_group_name_H-M   'P 1'
#
loop_
_entity.id
_entity.type
_entity.pdbx_description
1 polymer ?
#
loop_
_entity_poly.entity_id
_entity_poly.type
_entity_poly.pdbx_seq_one_letter_code
_entity_poly.pdbx_strand_id
1 'polypeptide(L)'
;MEVLEFPDDELQPGVRAALRVSIDRLKSAEARMLRLLAIDQGVDFAAAAAAALCDLPRRQAEELLFSLEGTYLITGNDRGRWAMHDLVRAYLREALEEYADERRAARDRLLDYYAGTGATADAYLTARPGIPVPGGFACKDDALRWFDDNRANLAAAVRVSAQEGCHDIALIVSLALAEYLRQRRLFTEMVETQTSAVAAAQALGDVGLEASSMTALGVALIGARRFGEAIEVYRRAAAMYR
;
A
#
# COMPACT_ATOMS: atom_id res chain seq x y z
N MET A 1 -33.26 -4.74 -30.33
CA MET A 1 -31.94 -5.22 -29.89
C MET A 1 -31.73 -4.61 -28.53
N GLU A 2 -32.26 -5.29 -27.51
CA GLU A 2 -32.13 -4.88 -26.11
C GLU A 2 -30.68 -5.10 -25.68
N VAL A 3 -30.03 -4.02 -25.27
CA VAL A 3 -28.75 -4.08 -24.56
C VAL A 3 -29.10 -4.57 -23.16
N LEU A 4 -28.79 -5.84 -22.88
CA LEU A 4 -28.80 -6.37 -21.53
C LEU A 4 -27.67 -5.68 -20.76
N GLU A 5 -28.03 -4.66 -19.98
CA GLU A 5 -27.18 -4.18 -18.89
C GLU A 5 -27.08 -5.29 -17.84
N PHE A 6 -25.93 -5.93 -17.77
CA PHE A 6 -25.59 -6.83 -16.68
C PHE A 6 -25.11 -5.98 -15.49
N PRO A 7 -25.54 -6.27 -14.26
CA PRO A 7 -25.00 -5.61 -13.08
C PRO A 7 -23.52 -5.99 -12.94
N ASP A 8 -22.64 -4.99 -12.84
CA ASP A 8 -21.18 -5.10 -12.84
C ASP A 8 -20.57 -5.86 -11.63
N ASP A 9 -21.39 -6.39 -10.71
CA ASP A 9 -20.91 -6.95 -9.44
C ASP A 9 -21.04 -8.47 -9.29
N GLU A 10 -21.64 -9.20 -10.24
CA GLU A 10 -21.82 -10.66 -10.11
C GLU A 10 -20.97 -11.44 -11.12
N LEU A 11 -19.96 -12.16 -10.63
CA LEU A 11 -19.12 -13.06 -11.41
C LEU A 11 -19.98 -14.06 -12.20
N GLN A 12 -19.87 -14.02 -13.54
CA GLN A 12 -20.59 -14.93 -14.41
C GLN A 12 -20.39 -16.40 -13.96
N PRO A 13 -21.46 -17.23 -13.90
CA PRO A 13 -21.38 -18.59 -13.37
C PRO A 13 -20.31 -19.47 -14.02
N GLY A 14 -20.07 -19.29 -15.33
CA GLY A 14 -19.01 -20.01 -16.05
C GLY A 14 -17.60 -19.62 -15.61
N VAL A 15 -17.35 -18.32 -15.38
CA VAL A 15 -16.07 -17.81 -14.88
C VAL A 15 -15.83 -18.32 -13.45
N ARG A 16 -16.85 -18.24 -12.60
CA ARG A 16 -16.83 -18.77 -11.24
C ARG A 16 -16.47 -20.27 -11.21
N ALA A 17 -17.12 -21.08 -12.05
CA ALA A 17 -16.86 -22.51 -12.12
C ALA A 17 -15.43 -22.81 -12.60
N ALA A 18 -14.93 -22.06 -13.59
CA ALA A 18 -13.55 -22.21 -14.07
C ALA A 18 -12.52 -21.84 -13.00
N LEU A 19 -12.71 -20.71 -12.31
CA LEU A 19 -11.83 -20.28 -11.22
C LEU A 19 -11.81 -21.30 -10.07
N ARG A 20 -12.97 -21.84 -9.69
CA ARG A 20 -13.05 -22.91 -8.70
C ARG A 20 -12.20 -24.11 -9.09
N VAL A 21 -12.35 -24.61 -10.31
CA VAL A 21 -11.57 -25.77 -10.80
C VAL A 21 -10.06 -25.49 -10.81
N SER A 22 -9.65 -24.28 -11.20
CA SER A 22 -8.23 -23.89 -11.19
C SER A 22 -7.67 -23.81 -9.77
N ILE A 23 -8.43 -23.23 -8.83
CA ILE A 23 -8.03 -23.07 -7.43
C ILE A 23 -8.02 -24.41 -6.68
N ASP A 24 -9.00 -25.29 -6.93
CA ASP A 24 -9.08 -26.63 -6.32
C ASP A 24 -7.90 -27.54 -6.69
N ARG A 25 -7.16 -27.22 -7.77
CA ARG A 25 -5.96 -27.94 -8.21
C ARG A 25 -4.67 -27.44 -7.55
N LEU A 26 -4.71 -26.31 -6.86
CA LEU A 26 -3.54 -25.74 -6.20
C LEU A 26 -3.13 -26.59 -4.99
N LYS A 27 -1.83 -26.63 -4.74
CA LYS A 27 -1.33 -27.17 -3.47
C LYS A 27 -1.75 -26.22 -2.34
N SER A 28 -1.84 -26.74 -1.12
CA SER A 28 -2.29 -25.97 0.05
C SER A 28 -1.54 -24.65 0.26
N ALA A 29 -0.22 -24.64 0.02
CA ALA A 29 0.60 -23.43 0.15
C ALA A 29 0.31 -22.38 -0.94
N GLU A 30 0.07 -22.81 -2.18
CA GLU A 30 -0.28 -21.95 -3.32
C GLU A 30 -1.67 -21.36 -3.12
N ALA A 31 -2.65 -22.18 -2.74
CA ALA A 31 -4.01 -21.74 -2.46
C ALA A 31 -4.05 -20.72 -1.31
N ARG A 32 -3.30 -20.98 -0.23
CA ARG A 32 -3.15 -20.04 0.89
C ARG A 32 -2.53 -18.72 0.44
N MET A 33 -1.41 -18.75 -0.29
CA MET A 33 -0.77 -17.54 -0.79
C MET A 33 -1.71 -16.75 -1.69
N LEU A 34 -2.35 -17.39 -2.66
CA LEU A 34 -3.28 -16.75 -3.58
C LEU A 34 -4.42 -16.05 -2.82
N ARG A 35 -5.01 -16.73 -1.83
CA ARG A 35 -6.04 -16.13 -0.98
C ARG A 35 -5.54 -14.90 -0.22
N LEU A 36 -4.34 -14.97 0.37
CA LEU A 36 -3.78 -13.83 1.10
C LEU A 36 -3.46 -12.67 0.17
N LEU A 37 -2.91 -12.92 -1.02
CA LEU A 37 -2.65 -11.89 -2.04
C LEU A 37 -3.91 -11.12 -2.47
N ALA A 38 -5.08 -11.76 -2.39
CA ALA A 38 -6.35 -11.09 -2.69
C ALA A 38 -6.72 -10.00 -1.67
N ILE A 39 -6.11 -10.01 -0.46
CA ILE A 39 -6.29 -8.99 0.59
C ILE A 39 -5.68 -7.66 0.18
N ASP A 40 -4.52 -7.70 -0.48
CA ASP A 40 -3.80 -6.49 -0.88
C ASP A 40 -4.63 -5.72 -1.92
N GLN A 41 -4.93 -4.46 -1.65
CA GLN A 41 -5.65 -3.59 -2.59
C GLN A 41 -4.71 -2.93 -3.61
N GLY A 42 -3.41 -3.24 -3.54
CA GLY A 42 -2.41 -2.85 -4.51
C GLY A 42 -2.67 -3.39 -5.92
N VAL A 43 -2.07 -2.70 -6.90
CA VAL A 43 -2.19 -3.02 -8.33
C VAL A 43 -1.36 -4.26 -8.67
N ASP A 44 -0.20 -4.39 -8.04
CA ASP A 44 0.72 -5.50 -8.14
C ASP A 44 1.51 -5.65 -6.83
N PHE A 45 2.31 -6.70 -6.69
CA PHE A 45 3.13 -6.94 -5.52
C PHE A 45 4.48 -7.55 -5.89
N ALA A 46 5.52 -7.16 -5.15
CA ALA A 46 6.83 -7.80 -5.21
C ALA A 46 6.91 -9.01 -4.26
N ALA A 47 7.87 -9.90 -4.50
CA ALA A 47 8.09 -11.08 -3.64
C ALA A 47 8.30 -10.73 -2.16
N ALA A 48 8.90 -9.58 -1.85
CA ALA A 48 9.09 -9.12 -0.47
C ALA A 48 7.76 -8.77 0.24
N ALA A 49 6.82 -8.14 -0.47
CA ALA A 49 5.49 -7.85 0.06
C ALA A 49 4.68 -9.14 0.26
N ALA A 50 4.72 -10.05 -0.73
CA ALA A 50 4.09 -11.37 -0.62
C ALA A 50 4.65 -12.20 0.54
N ALA A 51 5.96 -12.12 0.77
CA ALA A 51 6.64 -12.78 1.89
C ALA A 51 6.16 -12.26 3.25
N ALA A 52 6.08 -10.93 3.42
CA ALA A 52 5.55 -10.32 4.64
C ALA A 52 4.09 -10.72 4.89
N LEU A 53 3.26 -10.62 3.85
CA LEU A 53 1.85 -10.99 3.88
C LEU A 53 1.65 -12.46 4.31
N CYS A 54 2.41 -13.38 3.73
CA CYS A 54 2.26 -14.82 3.95
C CYS A 54 3.00 -15.36 5.19
N ASP A 55 3.81 -14.53 5.85
CA ASP A 55 4.75 -14.93 6.91
C ASP A 55 5.74 -16.02 6.44
N LEU A 56 6.42 -15.75 5.34
CA LEU A 56 7.34 -16.68 4.70
C LEU A 56 8.71 -16.04 4.45
N PRO A 57 9.80 -16.83 4.40
CA PRO A 57 11.07 -16.37 3.85
C PRO A 57 10.89 -15.89 2.40
N ARG A 58 11.55 -14.77 2.03
CA ARG A 58 11.45 -14.16 0.70
C ARG A 58 11.59 -15.15 -0.45
N ARG A 59 12.58 -16.05 -0.35
CA ARG A 59 12.84 -17.08 -1.36
C ARG A 59 11.67 -18.05 -1.53
N GLN A 60 11.06 -18.49 -0.44
CA GLN A 60 9.90 -19.40 -0.51
C GLN A 60 8.69 -18.69 -1.11
N ALA A 61 8.49 -17.41 -0.77
CA ALA A 61 7.42 -16.63 -1.37
C ALA A 61 7.62 -16.47 -2.88
N GLU A 62 8.84 -16.18 -3.32
CA GLU A 62 9.21 -16.08 -4.73
C GLU A 62 9.00 -17.40 -5.49
N GLU A 63 9.40 -18.54 -4.91
CA GLU A 63 9.15 -19.88 -5.49
C GLU A 63 7.64 -20.18 -5.65
N LEU A 64 6.81 -19.81 -4.66
CA LEU A 64 5.35 -19.95 -4.73
C LEU A 64 4.72 -19.02 -5.77
N LEU A 65 5.21 -17.79 -5.89
CA LEU A 65 4.74 -16.84 -6.91
C LEU A 65 5.02 -17.35 -8.32
N PHE A 66 6.21 -17.88 -8.59
CA PHE A 66 6.50 -18.51 -9.88
C PHE A 66 5.61 -19.73 -10.16
N SER A 67 5.31 -20.53 -9.13
CA SER A 67 4.39 -21.67 -9.28
C SER A 67 2.97 -21.21 -9.61
N LEU A 68 2.47 -20.19 -8.89
CA LEU A 68 1.15 -19.59 -9.13
C LEU A 68 1.04 -18.93 -10.50
N GLU A 69 2.09 -18.26 -10.97
CA GLU A 69 2.15 -17.67 -12.31
C GLU A 69 1.95 -18.74 -13.41
N GLY A 70 2.50 -19.94 -13.22
CA GLY A 70 2.28 -21.08 -14.11
C GLY A 70 0.82 -21.57 -14.20
N THR A 71 -0.06 -21.09 -13.30
CA THR A 71 -1.49 -21.39 -13.31
C THR A 71 -2.35 -20.29 -13.97
N TYR A 72 -1.73 -19.18 -14.37
CA TYR A 72 -2.39 -17.98 -14.93
C TYR A 72 -3.39 -17.30 -13.98
N LEU A 73 -3.35 -17.62 -12.68
CA LEU A 73 -4.13 -16.92 -11.65
C LEU A 73 -3.49 -15.60 -11.22
N ILE A 74 -2.18 -15.47 -11.43
CA ILE A 74 -1.41 -14.24 -11.34
C ILE A 74 -0.50 -14.12 -12.56
N THR A 75 -0.04 -12.91 -12.85
CA THR A 75 0.84 -12.63 -13.99
C THR A 75 2.06 -11.85 -13.52
N GLY A 76 3.27 -12.34 -13.82
CA GLY A 76 4.52 -11.64 -13.56
C GLY A 76 4.84 -10.59 -14.63
N ASN A 77 5.75 -9.68 -14.31
CA ASN A 77 6.34 -8.72 -15.25
C ASN A 77 7.87 -8.72 -15.18
N ASP A 78 8.50 -8.04 -16.15
CA ASP A 78 9.97 -7.97 -16.27
C ASP A 78 10.67 -7.24 -15.10
N ARG A 79 9.91 -6.63 -14.18
CA ARG A 79 10.41 -5.96 -12.97
C ARG A 79 10.38 -6.86 -11.75
N GLY A 80 10.02 -8.14 -11.88
CA GLY A 80 9.89 -9.07 -10.76
C GLY A 80 8.71 -8.73 -9.85
N ARG A 81 7.61 -8.27 -10.45
CA ARG A 81 6.34 -8.00 -9.75
C ARG A 81 5.24 -8.83 -10.37
N TRP A 82 4.24 -9.17 -9.56
CA TRP A 82 3.10 -9.97 -9.96
C TRP A 82 1.80 -9.21 -9.73
N ALA A 83 0.85 -9.37 -10.64
CA ALA A 83 -0.49 -8.81 -10.53
C ALA A 83 -1.53 -9.93 -10.49
N MET A 84 -2.63 -9.67 -9.80
CA MET A 84 -3.80 -10.55 -9.78
C MET A 84 -4.94 -9.86 -10.53
N HIS A 85 -5.60 -10.61 -11.43
CA HIS A 85 -6.73 -10.08 -12.18
C HIS A 85 -7.94 -9.82 -11.26
N ASP A 86 -8.70 -8.74 -11.53
CA ASP A 86 -9.83 -8.34 -10.69
C ASP A 86 -10.89 -9.43 -10.52
N LEU A 87 -11.13 -10.23 -11.56
CA LEU A 87 -12.03 -11.40 -11.50
C LEU A 87 -11.57 -12.47 -10.48
N VAL A 88 -10.27 -12.75 -10.42
CA VAL A 88 -9.70 -13.70 -9.45
C VAL A 88 -9.87 -13.13 -8.04
N ARG A 89 -9.59 -11.84 -7.88
CA ARG A 89 -9.73 -11.13 -6.61
C ARG A 89 -11.19 -11.10 -6.12
N ALA A 90 -12.14 -10.84 -7.02
CA ALA A 90 -13.57 -10.86 -6.73
C ALA A 90 -14.02 -12.25 -6.27
N TYR A 91 -13.58 -13.32 -6.96
CA TYR A 91 -13.91 -14.69 -6.59
C TYR A 91 -13.36 -15.06 -5.22
N LEU A 92 -12.12 -14.67 -4.92
CA LEU A 92 -11.48 -14.98 -3.64
C LEU A 92 -12.13 -14.20 -2.47
N ARG A 93 -12.56 -12.94 -2.69
CA ARG A 93 -13.19 -12.11 -1.64
C ARG A 93 -14.43 -12.76 -1.05
N GLU A 94 -15.24 -13.43 -1.86
CA GLU A 94 -16.44 -14.14 -1.39
C GLU A 94 -16.10 -15.27 -0.40
N ALA A 95 -14.90 -15.86 -0.51
CA ALA A 95 -14.41 -16.92 0.36
C ALA A 95 -13.56 -16.41 1.54
N LEU A 96 -13.28 -15.09 1.63
CA LEU A 96 -12.40 -14.54 2.66
C LEU A 96 -13.05 -14.44 4.05
N GLU A 97 -14.38 -14.49 4.15
CA GLU A 97 -15.08 -14.39 5.45
C GLU A 97 -14.74 -15.54 6.40
N GLU A 98 -14.49 -16.73 5.87
CA GLU A 98 -14.11 -17.92 6.63
C GLU A 98 -12.73 -17.78 7.32
N TYR A 99 -11.89 -16.83 6.90
CA TYR A 99 -10.50 -16.67 7.35
C TYR A 99 -10.21 -15.29 7.96
N ALA A 100 -11.20 -14.71 8.66
CA ALA A 100 -11.13 -13.33 9.15
C ALA A 100 -9.89 -13.02 10.02
N ASP A 101 -9.49 -13.93 10.91
CA ASP A 101 -8.33 -13.71 11.81
C ASP A 101 -7.00 -13.78 11.07
N GLU A 102 -6.83 -14.78 10.20
CA GLU A 102 -5.63 -14.89 9.37
C GLU A 102 -5.51 -13.70 8.42
N ARG A 103 -6.64 -13.24 7.87
CA ARG A 103 -6.71 -12.06 7.02
C ARG A 103 -6.22 -10.81 7.74
N ARG A 104 -6.67 -10.60 8.98
CA ARG A 104 -6.24 -9.47 9.82
C ARG A 104 -4.73 -9.53 10.06
N ALA A 105 -4.22 -10.67 10.53
CA ALA A 105 -2.79 -10.83 10.81
C ALA A 105 -1.92 -10.67 9.55
N ALA A 106 -2.37 -11.16 8.39
CA ALA A 106 -1.66 -10.99 7.13
C ALA A 106 -1.59 -9.53 6.69
N ARG A 107 -2.72 -8.82 6.77
CA ARG A 107 -2.77 -7.39 6.48
C ARG A 107 -1.85 -6.61 7.40
N ASP A 108 -1.89 -6.86 8.71
CA ASP A 108 -1.07 -6.14 9.68
C ASP A 108 0.43 -6.32 9.36
N ARG A 109 0.87 -7.55 9.03
CA ARG A 109 2.25 -7.79 8.54
C ARG A 109 2.61 -7.05 7.26
N LEU A 110 1.67 -6.97 6.30
CA LEU A 110 1.90 -6.24 5.04
C LEU A 110 2.03 -4.73 5.29
N LEU A 111 1.17 -4.20 6.14
CA LEU A 111 1.20 -2.79 6.53
C LEU A 111 2.49 -2.45 7.30
N ASP A 112 2.92 -3.30 8.22
CA ASP A 112 4.20 -3.17 8.93
C ASP A 112 5.39 -3.19 7.95
N TYR A 113 5.38 -4.09 6.96
CA TYR A 113 6.40 -4.13 5.91
C TYR A 113 6.46 -2.82 5.13
N TYR A 114 5.31 -2.27 4.73
CA TYR A 114 5.25 -1.00 4.01
C TYR A 114 5.69 0.18 4.87
N ALA A 115 5.29 0.23 6.14
CA ALA A 115 5.70 1.24 7.10
C ALA A 115 7.22 1.20 7.32
N GLY A 116 7.78 0.02 7.61
CA GLY A 116 9.21 -0.16 7.89
C GLY A 116 10.08 0.10 6.67
N THR A 117 9.73 -0.48 5.51
CA THR A 117 10.51 -0.31 4.27
C THR A 117 10.37 1.11 3.72
N GLY A 118 9.19 1.71 3.84
CA GLY A 118 8.94 3.10 3.48
C GLY A 118 9.75 4.08 4.33
N ALA A 119 9.78 3.90 5.65
CA ALA A 119 10.59 4.73 6.54
C ALA A 119 12.10 4.60 6.21
N THR A 120 12.58 3.37 5.96
CA THR A 120 13.95 3.15 5.49
C THR A 120 14.22 3.86 4.16
N ALA A 121 13.33 3.75 3.18
CA ALA A 121 13.48 4.40 1.89
C ALA A 121 13.48 5.94 2.00
N ASP A 122 12.61 6.50 2.84
CA ASP A 122 12.54 7.94 3.10
C ASP A 122 13.84 8.47 3.72
N ALA A 123 14.48 7.70 4.60
CA ALA A 123 15.78 8.07 5.17
C ALA A 123 16.85 8.27 4.09
N TYR A 124 16.81 7.54 2.96
CA TYR A 124 17.70 7.78 1.82
C TYR A 124 17.34 9.04 1.03
N LEU A 125 16.06 9.45 1.02
CA LEU A 125 15.62 10.66 0.32
C LEU A 125 15.99 11.93 1.08
N THR A 126 15.86 11.89 2.41
CA THR A 126 16.03 13.00 3.35
C THR A 126 17.42 13.08 3.99
N ALA A 127 18.30 12.11 3.69
CA ALA A 127 19.67 12.06 4.19
C ALA A 127 20.42 13.37 3.98
N ARG A 128 21.04 13.87 5.06
CA ARG A 128 21.97 15.00 5.00
C ARG A 128 23.38 14.49 4.69
N PRO A 129 24.22 15.26 3.97
CA PRO A 129 25.60 14.87 3.72
C PRO A 129 26.34 14.50 5.01
N GLY A 130 26.96 13.32 5.02
CA GLY A 130 27.73 12.81 6.16
C GLY A 130 26.90 12.11 7.26
N ILE A 131 25.57 12.08 7.15
CA ILE A 131 24.72 11.31 8.07
C ILE A 131 24.51 9.90 7.49
N PRO A 132 24.87 8.83 8.23
CA PRO A 132 24.60 7.47 7.81
C PRO A 132 23.09 7.22 7.66
N VAL A 133 22.73 6.48 6.62
CA VAL A 133 21.36 5.98 6.42
C VAL A 133 21.25 4.53 6.92
N PRO A 134 20.06 4.08 7.34
CA PRO A 134 19.82 2.67 7.66
C PRO A 134 20.14 1.79 6.45
N GLY A 135 20.53 0.53 6.68
CA GLY A 135 20.65 -0.44 5.59
C GLY A 135 19.28 -0.78 4.98
N GLY A 136 19.26 -1.23 3.72
CA GLY A 136 18.04 -1.68 3.03
C GLY A 136 18.02 -1.37 1.54
N PHE A 137 18.73 -0.31 1.13
CA PHE A 137 18.92 0.07 -0.27
C PHE A 137 20.41 0.27 -0.56
N ALA A 138 20.86 0.02 -1.79
CA ALA A 138 22.27 0.27 -2.10
C ALA A 138 22.55 1.78 -2.24
N CYS A 139 21.56 2.54 -2.73
CA CYS A 139 21.66 3.99 -2.91
C CYS A 139 20.28 4.66 -2.91
N LYS A 140 20.29 6.00 -3.01
CA LYS A 140 19.07 6.82 -3.11
C LYS A 140 18.21 6.47 -4.34
N ASP A 141 18.83 6.13 -5.47
CA ASP A 141 18.09 5.79 -6.69
C ASP A 141 17.31 4.48 -6.55
N ASP A 142 17.84 3.51 -5.80
CA ASP A 142 17.11 2.27 -5.50
C ASP A 142 15.90 2.52 -4.58
N ALA A 143 16.04 3.41 -3.60
CA ALA A 143 14.92 3.83 -2.74
C ALA A 143 13.84 4.57 -3.55
N LEU A 144 14.24 5.45 -4.47
CA LEU A 144 13.32 6.12 -5.39
C LEU A 144 12.58 5.13 -6.28
N ARG A 145 13.28 4.14 -6.85
CA ARG A 145 12.66 3.10 -7.67
C ARG A 145 11.67 2.26 -6.85
N TRP A 146 12.00 1.93 -5.60
CA TRP A 146 11.07 1.23 -4.73
C TRP A 146 9.80 2.04 -4.46
N PHE A 147 9.91 3.36 -4.23
CA PHE A 147 8.72 4.20 -4.13
C PHE A 147 7.94 4.27 -5.45
N ASP A 148 8.61 4.40 -6.60
CA ASP A 148 7.95 4.40 -7.90
C ASP A 148 7.14 3.11 -8.13
N ASP A 149 7.70 1.96 -7.75
CA ASP A 149 7.05 0.66 -7.91
C ASP A 149 5.96 0.38 -6.85
N ASN A 150 5.98 1.06 -5.70
CA ASN A 150 5.03 0.81 -4.60
C ASN A 150 4.11 1.99 -4.27
N ARG A 151 4.18 3.11 -5.01
CA ARG A 151 3.39 4.33 -4.73
C ARG A 151 1.90 4.04 -4.55
N ALA A 152 1.30 3.33 -5.51
CA ALA A 152 -0.12 2.99 -5.46
C ALA A 152 -0.47 2.11 -4.24
N ASN A 153 0.40 1.16 -3.91
CA ASN A 153 0.22 0.27 -2.77
C ASN A 153 0.34 1.01 -1.45
N LEU A 154 1.30 1.94 -1.33
CA LEU A 154 1.48 2.78 -0.15
C LEU A 154 0.30 3.74 0.04
N ALA A 155 -0.19 4.35 -1.03
CA ALA A 155 -1.39 5.19 -0.98
C ALA A 155 -2.64 4.39 -0.56
N ALA A 156 -2.78 3.16 -1.06
CA ALA A 156 -3.83 2.24 -0.63
C ALA A 156 -3.67 1.86 0.86
N ALA A 157 -2.45 1.56 1.31
CA ALA A 157 -2.15 1.25 2.70
C ALA A 157 -2.52 2.40 3.66
N VAL A 158 -2.22 3.65 3.29
CA VAL A 158 -2.65 4.84 4.05
C VAL A 158 -4.17 4.88 4.19
N ARG A 159 -4.89 4.74 3.07
CA ARG A 159 -6.35 4.81 3.04
C ARG A 159 -7.00 3.72 3.89
N VAL A 160 -6.56 2.47 3.71
CA VAL A 160 -7.08 1.32 4.47
C VAL A 160 -6.80 1.48 5.96
N SER A 161 -5.57 1.84 6.32
CA SER A 161 -5.18 2.03 7.73
C SER A 161 -6.00 3.14 8.40
N ALA A 162 -6.25 4.25 7.68
CA ALA A 162 -7.07 5.34 8.19
C ALA A 162 -8.54 4.93 8.37
N GLN A 163 -9.10 4.13 7.45
CA GLN A 163 -10.49 3.63 7.53
C GLN A 163 -10.70 2.61 8.65
N GLU A 164 -9.68 1.81 8.96
CA GLU A 164 -9.75 0.74 9.96
C GLU A 164 -9.29 1.16 11.36
N GLY A 165 -8.83 2.40 11.53
CA GLY A 165 -8.38 2.93 12.83
C GLY A 165 -6.92 2.60 13.18
N CYS A 166 -6.15 2.06 12.24
CA CYS A 166 -4.70 1.84 12.37
C CYS A 166 -3.95 3.17 12.13
N HIS A 167 -4.17 4.14 13.01
CA HIS A 167 -3.71 5.52 12.84
C HIS A 167 -2.18 5.66 12.85
N ASP A 168 -1.48 4.84 13.63
CA ASP A 168 -0.02 4.77 13.67
C ASP A 168 0.58 4.41 12.30
N ILE A 169 0.08 3.34 11.67
CA ILE A 169 0.51 2.91 10.34
C ILE A 169 0.15 3.96 9.29
N ALA A 170 -1.10 4.46 9.32
CA ALA A 170 -1.54 5.50 8.38
C ALA A 170 -0.61 6.72 8.42
N LEU A 171 -0.22 7.13 9.62
CA LEU A 171 0.70 8.24 9.85
C LEU A 171 2.10 7.94 9.33
N ILE A 172 2.70 6.80 9.72
CA ILE A 172 4.07 6.42 9.32
C ILE A 172 4.19 6.34 7.79
N VAL A 173 3.26 5.62 7.14
CA VAL A 173 3.30 5.45 5.67
C VAL A 173 3.07 6.79 4.96
N SER A 174 2.16 7.63 5.46
CA SER A 174 1.93 8.95 4.88
C SER A 174 3.16 9.86 4.99
N LEU A 175 3.83 9.86 6.14
CA LEU A 175 5.04 10.66 6.33
C LEU A 175 6.18 10.16 5.44
N ALA A 176 6.38 8.85 5.32
CA ALA A 176 7.37 8.25 4.42
C ALA A 176 7.13 8.61 2.94
N LEU A 177 5.88 8.78 2.52
CA LEU A 177 5.53 9.20 1.16
C LEU A 177 5.78 10.70 0.89
N ALA A 178 5.85 11.54 1.92
CA ALA A 178 5.80 12.99 1.77
C ALA A 178 6.94 13.55 0.89
N GLU A 179 8.19 13.17 1.19
CA GLU A 179 9.36 13.65 0.45
C GLU A 179 9.39 13.09 -0.98
N TYR A 180 9.06 11.81 -1.15
CA TYR A 180 8.95 11.17 -2.46
C TYR A 180 7.94 11.88 -3.37
N LEU A 181 6.70 12.06 -2.90
CA LEU A 181 5.63 12.71 -3.66
C LEU A 181 5.98 14.17 -3.98
N ARG A 182 6.66 14.87 -3.06
CA ARG A 182 7.18 16.22 -3.27
C ARG A 182 8.23 16.25 -4.39
N GLN A 183 9.21 15.34 -4.38
CA GLN A 183 10.24 15.25 -5.43
C GLN A 183 9.63 14.91 -6.81
N ARG A 184 8.61 14.03 -6.84
CA ARG A 184 7.87 13.67 -8.06
C ARG A 184 6.81 14.70 -8.47
N ARG A 185 6.59 15.76 -7.67
CA ARG A 185 5.58 16.81 -7.88
C ARG A 185 4.14 16.28 -7.95
N LEU A 186 3.85 15.20 -7.25
CA LEU A 186 2.53 14.57 -7.16
C LEU A 186 1.70 15.21 -6.04
N PHE A 187 1.48 16.52 -6.15
CA PHE A 187 0.94 17.31 -5.03
C PHE A 187 -0.51 16.97 -4.66
N THR A 188 -1.34 16.55 -5.63
CA THR A 188 -2.71 16.12 -5.32
C THR A 188 -2.72 14.88 -4.42
N GLU A 189 -1.95 13.86 -4.78
CA GLU A 189 -1.79 12.63 -3.99
C GLU A 189 -1.10 12.91 -2.64
N MET A 190 -0.16 13.86 -2.61
CA MET A 190 0.44 14.34 -1.37
C MET A 190 -0.60 15.00 -0.46
N VAL A 191 -1.52 15.82 -0.99
CA VAL A 191 -2.60 16.41 -0.19
C VAL A 191 -3.49 15.31 0.40
N GLU A 192 -3.87 14.30 -0.37
CA GLU A 192 -4.71 13.20 0.11
C GLU A 192 -4.06 12.41 1.26
N THR A 193 -2.80 12.00 1.06
CA THR A 193 -2.03 11.24 2.05
C THR A 193 -1.74 12.07 3.30
N GLN A 194 -1.31 13.33 3.17
CA GLN A 194 -1.03 14.18 4.34
C GLN A 194 -2.30 14.60 5.08
N THR A 195 -3.46 14.69 4.41
CA THR A 195 -4.75 14.89 5.10
C THR A 195 -5.07 13.71 6.01
N SER A 196 -4.82 12.48 5.52
CA SER A 196 -4.96 11.25 6.31
C SER A 196 -3.99 11.24 7.49
N ALA A 197 -2.75 11.71 7.29
CA ALA A 197 -1.75 11.84 8.35
C ALA A 197 -2.19 12.80 9.47
N VAL A 198 -2.73 13.97 9.12
CA VAL A 198 -3.24 14.95 10.10
C VAL A 198 -4.38 14.33 10.93
N ALA A 199 -5.34 13.67 10.27
CA ALA A 199 -6.44 13.00 10.96
C ALA A 199 -5.95 11.86 11.87
N ALA A 200 -4.97 11.09 11.43
CA ALA A 200 -4.37 10.02 12.22
C ALA A 200 -3.61 10.56 13.45
N ALA A 201 -2.81 11.62 13.29
CA ALA A 201 -2.11 12.25 14.41
C ALA A 201 -3.09 12.85 15.45
N GLN A 202 -4.20 13.44 14.99
CA GLN A 202 -5.28 13.90 15.86
C GLN A 202 -5.92 12.76 16.65
N ALA A 203 -6.21 11.63 15.99
CA ALA A 203 -6.78 10.46 16.64
C ALA A 203 -5.83 9.84 17.68
N LEU A 204 -4.52 9.93 17.45
CA LEU A 204 -3.48 9.51 18.39
C LEU A 204 -3.24 10.51 19.54
N GLY A 205 -3.74 11.75 19.41
CA GLY A 205 -3.52 12.81 20.39
C GLY A 205 -2.08 13.35 20.43
N ASP A 206 -1.27 13.09 19.40
CA ASP A 206 0.11 13.55 19.33
C ASP A 206 0.19 14.91 18.61
N VAL A 207 0.29 15.97 19.40
CA VAL A 207 0.35 17.36 18.93
C VAL A 207 1.60 17.62 18.06
N GLY A 208 2.72 16.97 18.36
CA GLY A 208 3.96 17.14 17.62
C GLY A 208 3.88 16.53 16.21
N LEU A 209 3.31 15.33 16.13
CA LEU A 209 3.02 14.67 14.86
C LEU A 209 1.93 15.42 14.07
N GLU A 210 0.89 15.93 14.74
CA GLU A 210 -0.15 16.73 14.08
C GLU A 210 0.44 17.99 13.43
N ALA A 211 1.26 18.75 14.16
CA ALA A 211 1.90 19.95 13.63
C ALA A 211 2.88 19.63 12.47
N SER A 212 3.58 18.50 12.56
CA SER A 212 4.50 18.03 11.51
C SER A 212 3.74 17.61 10.24
N SER A 213 2.66 16.85 10.38
CA SER A 213 1.79 16.45 9.27
C SER A 213 1.08 17.66 8.65
N MET A 214 0.65 18.64 9.44
CA MET A 214 0.10 19.90 8.93
C MET A 214 1.15 20.68 8.13
N THR A 215 2.40 20.71 8.59
CA THR A 215 3.50 21.36 7.86
C THR A 215 3.71 20.71 6.48
N ALA A 216 3.71 19.37 6.42
CA ALA A 216 3.79 18.63 5.17
C ALA A 216 2.58 18.86 4.25
N LEU A 217 1.36 18.90 4.82
CA LEU A 217 0.14 19.23 4.09
C LEU A 217 0.19 20.65 3.50
N GLY A 218 0.71 21.64 4.24
CA GLY A 218 0.92 22.99 3.75
C GLY A 218 1.85 23.04 2.52
N VAL A 219 2.92 22.25 2.52
CA VAL A 219 3.83 22.12 1.36
C VAL A 219 3.09 21.55 0.16
N ALA A 220 2.29 20.50 0.38
CA ALA A 220 1.48 19.87 -0.66
C ALA A 220 0.47 20.86 -1.27
N LEU A 221 -0.23 21.62 -0.42
CA LEU A 221 -1.22 22.62 -0.84
C LEU A 221 -0.59 23.77 -1.65
N ILE A 222 0.60 24.25 -1.28
CA ILE A 222 1.36 25.22 -2.08
C ILE A 222 1.67 24.65 -3.46
N GLY A 223 2.18 23.41 -3.52
CA GLY A 223 2.50 22.74 -4.78
C GLY A 223 1.27 22.55 -5.67
N ALA A 224 0.11 22.27 -5.06
CA ALA A 224 -1.19 22.18 -5.74
C ALA A 224 -1.84 23.55 -6.02
N ARG A 225 -1.16 24.67 -5.72
CA ARG A 225 -1.66 26.06 -5.88
C ARG A 225 -2.92 26.39 -5.08
N ARG A 226 -3.17 25.67 -3.99
CA ARG A 226 -4.28 25.88 -3.04
C ARG A 226 -3.82 26.78 -1.88
N PHE A 227 -3.44 28.01 -2.21
CA PHE A 227 -2.73 28.90 -1.27
C PHE A 227 -3.55 29.31 -0.05
N GLY A 228 -4.87 29.52 -0.21
CA GLY A 228 -5.76 29.87 0.92
C GLY A 228 -5.75 28.80 2.01
N GLU A 229 -5.94 27.55 1.59
CA GLU A 229 -5.91 26.39 2.49
C GLU A 229 -4.52 26.18 3.10
N ALA A 230 -3.45 26.39 2.33
CA ALA A 230 -2.08 26.29 2.86
C ALA A 230 -1.85 27.27 4.02
N ILE A 231 -2.32 28.52 3.87
CA ILE A 231 -2.21 29.55 4.93
C ILE A 231 -2.95 29.11 6.19
N GLU A 232 -4.15 28.55 6.06
CA GLU A 232 -4.94 28.08 7.20
C GLU A 232 -4.23 26.95 7.94
N VAL A 233 -3.73 25.95 7.21
CA VAL A 233 -3.01 24.81 7.79
C VAL A 233 -1.73 25.25 8.50
N TYR A 234 -0.93 26.15 7.90
CA TYR A 234 0.28 26.66 8.56
C TYR A 234 -0.02 27.49 9.80
N ARG A 235 -1.09 28.30 9.81
CA ARG A 235 -1.49 29.05 11.00
C ARG A 235 -1.88 28.12 12.14
N ARG A 236 -2.58 27.03 11.84
CA ARG A 236 -2.92 25.99 12.83
C ARG A 236 -1.66 25.34 13.37
N ALA A 237 -0.78 24.84 12.51
CA ALA A 237 0.49 24.22 12.93
C ALA A 237 1.33 25.16 13.82
N ALA A 238 1.47 26.44 13.44
CA ALA A 238 2.22 27.44 14.19
C ALA A 238 1.59 27.81 15.55
N ALA A 239 0.30 27.54 15.76
CA ALA A 239 -0.35 27.71 17.06
C ALA A 239 -0.06 26.53 18.00
N MET A 240 0.28 25.36 17.47
CA MET A 240 0.54 24.13 18.24
C MET A 240 1.97 24.06 18.80
N TYR A 241 2.91 24.80 18.21
CA TYR A 241 4.30 24.91 18.70
C TYR A 241 4.48 25.97 19.81
N ARG A 242 3.40 26.54 20.35
CA ARG A 242 3.44 27.56 21.42
C ARG A 242 3.05 26.96 22.75
#